data_AF-A0AAF3J2I2-F1
#
_entry.id   AF-A0AAF3J2I2-F1
#
_cell.length_a   1.000
_cell.length_b   1.000
_cell.length_c   1.000
_cell.angle_alpha   90.00
_cell.angle_beta   90.00
_cell.angle_gamma   90.00
#
_symmetry.space_group_name_H-M   'P 1'
#
loop_
_entity.id
_entity.type
_entity.pdbx_description
1 polymer ?
#
loop_
_entity_poly.entity_id
_entity_poly.type
_entity_poly.pdbx_seq_one_letter_code
_entity_poly.pdbx_strand_id
1 'polypeptide(L)' 'MPVETLCDLLDKLLSFDPEKRMTVEQALAHPYFAGYYDPTDEPTCGQPFQFHEIELDNLPKDELKRFNFGGI' A
#
# COMPACT_ATOMS: atom_id res chain seq x y z
N MET A 1 16.04 4.94 -18.55
CA MET A 1 14.65 5.35 -18.26
C MET A 1 14.55 6.85 -18.52
N PRO A 2 13.66 7.32 -19.39
CA PRO A 2 13.54 8.74 -19.73
C PRO A 2 13.01 9.54 -18.52
N VAL A 3 13.47 10.79 -18.34
CA VAL A 3 12.95 11.69 -17.30
C VAL A 3 11.45 11.96 -17.50
N GLU A 4 10.99 11.92 -18.75
CA GLU A 4 9.60 12.16 -19.13
C GLU A 4 8.62 11.13 -18.55
N THR A 5 9.04 9.86 -18.42
CA THR A 5 8.19 8.82 -17.83
C THR A 5 8.09 8.95 -16.30
N LEU A 6 9.08 9.57 -15.65
CA LEU A 6 9.00 9.88 -14.22
C LEU A 6 8.00 11.01 -13.96
N CYS A 7 8.03 12.07 -14.76
CA CYS A 7 7.09 13.18 -14.62
C CYS A 7 5.64 12.71 -14.84
N ASP A 8 5.40 11.88 -15.86
CA ASP A 8 4.08 11.30 -16.14
C ASP A 8 3.57 10.39 -15.00
N LEU A 9 4.46 9.59 -14.40
CA LEU A 9 4.12 8.78 -13.23
C LEU A 9 3.72 9.67 -12.03
N LEU A 10 4.51 10.70 -11.75
CA LEU A 10 4.27 11.60 -10.62
C LEU A 10 2.97 12.39 -10.79
N ASP A 11 2.65 12.85 -12.01
CA ASP A 11 1.40 13.56 -12.29
C ASP A 11 0.16 12.70 -11.97
N LYS A 12 0.20 11.41 -12.30
CA LYS A 12 -0.90 10.47 -12.06
C LYS A 12 -1.00 10.00 -10.60
N LEU A 13 0.11 9.97 -9.86
CA LEU A 13 0.14 9.64 -8.43
C LEU A 13 -0.26 10.82 -7.54
N LEU A 14 0.14 12.04 -7.93
CA LEU A 14 -0.11 13.26 -7.16
C LEU A 14 -1.44 13.93 -7.54
N SER A 15 -2.41 13.13 -8.02
CA SER A 15 -3.78 13.60 -8.21
C SER A 15 -4.41 14.06 -6.89
N PHE A 16 -4.96 15.28 -6.92
CA PHE A 16 -5.71 15.86 -5.80
C PHE A 16 -6.97 15.04 -5.48
N ASP A 17 -7.69 14.63 -6.53
CA ASP A 17 -8.85 13.77 -6.41
C ASP A 17 -8.38 12.32 -6.19
N PRO A 18 -8.67 11.70 -5.03
CA PRO A 18 -8.22 10.34 -4.73
C PRO A 18 -8.85 9.31 -5.67
N GLU A 19 -10.04 9.56 -6.22
CA GLU A 19 -10.67 8.64 -7.18
C GLU A 19 -9.97 8.66 -8.54
N LYS A 20 -9.27 9.76 -8.85
CA LYS A 20 -8.47 9.89 -10.07
C LYS A 20 -7.02 9.47 -9.88
N ARG A 21 -6.58 9.22 -8.64
CA ARG A 21 -5.24 8.72 -8.36
C ARG A 21 -5.11 7.30 -8.88
N MET A 22 -4.02 7.06 -9.59
CA MET A 22 -3.69 5.74 -10.11
C MET A 22 -3.64 4.67 -9.00
N THR A 23 -4.11 3.46 -9.29
CA THR A 23 -3.99 2.31 -8.35
C THR A 23 -2.56 1.78 -8.30
N VAL A 24 -2.26 0.97 -7.29
CA VAL A 24 -0.91 0.38 -7.17
C VAL A 24 -0.56 -0.52 -8.35
N GLU A 25 -1.53 -1.29 -8.86
CA GLU A 25 -1.34 -2.20 -10.00
C GLU A 25 -1.03 -1.42 -11.29
N GLN A 26 -1.74 -0.31 -11.50
CA GLN A 26 -1.51 0.57 -12.64
C GLN A 26 -0.13 1.26 -12.54
N ALA A 27 0.29 1.62 -11.33
CA ALA A 27 1.59 2.25 -11.08
C ALA A 27 2.74 1.26 -11.33
N LEU A 28 2.63 0.02 -10.89
CA LEU A 28 3.64 -1.03 -11.13
C LEU A 28 3.78 -1.36 -12.61
N ALA A 29 2.67 -1.38 -13.36
CA ALA A 29 2.66 -1.58 -14.81
C ALA A 29 3.15 -0.35 -15.62
N HIS A 30 3.54 0.76 -14.98
CA HIS A 30 3.92 1.98 -15.66
C HIS A 30 5.23 1.83 -16.45
N PRO A 31 5.41 2.48 -17.62
CA PRO A 31 6.65 2.43 -18.41
C PRO A 31 7.91 2.87 -17.64
N TYR A 32 7.74 3.62 -16.55
CA TYR A 32 8.83 3.96 -15.64
C TYR A 32 9.42 2.73 -14.94
N PHE A 33 8.63 1.69 -14.64
CA PHE A 33 9.08 0.46 -13.99
C PHE A 33 9.27 -0.71 -14.96
N ALA A 34 9.18 -0.51 -16.28
CA ALA A 34 9.23 -1.60 -17.27
C ALA A 34 10.49 -2.49 -17.20
N GLY A 35 11.59 -1.99 -16.65
CA GLY A 35 12.81 -2.79 -16.42
C GLY A 35 12.80 -3.67 -15.18
N TYR A 36 11.80 -3.52 -14.31
CA TYR A 36 11.66 -4.20 -13.01
C TYR A 36 10.32 -4.92 -12.86
N TYR A 37 9.33 -4.59 -13.68
CA TYR A 37 7.98 -5.10 -13.58
C TYR A 37 7.94 -6.62 -13.88
N ASP A 38 7.58 -7.39 -12.85
CA ASP A 38 7.29 -8.82 -12.97
C ASP A 38 6.01 -9.13 -12.18
N PRO A 39 4.86 -9.34 -12.87
CA PRO A 39 3.59 -9.66 -12.21
C PRO A 39 3.64 -10.92 -11.34
N THR A 40 4.61 -11.80 -11.56
CA THR A 40 4.75 -13.06 -10.82
C THR A 40 5.49 -12.91 -9.50
N ASP A 41 6.26 -11.82 -9.33
CA ASP A 41 6.99 -11.45 -8.10
C ASP A 41 6.26 -10.36 -7.29
N GLU A 42 5.04 -9.99 -7.69
CA GLU A 42 4.18 -8.98 -7.04
C GLU A 42 2.90 -9.62 -6.46
N PRO A 43 2.98 -10.50 -5.45
CA PRO A 43 1.81 -11.20 -4.92
C PRO A 43 0.87 -10.26 -4.14
N THR A 44 -0.44 -10.51 -4.27
CA THR A 44 -1.44 -9.90 -3.40
C THR A 44 -1.69 -10.79 -2.17
N CYS A 45 -2.09 -10.17 -1.06
CA CYS A 45 -2.50 -10.93 0.11
C CYS A 45 -3.83 -11.63 -0.19
N GLY A 46 -3.85 -12.96 -0.09
CA GLY A 46 -5.05 -13.76 -0.36
C GLY A 46 -6.20 -13.55 0.65
N GLN A 47 -5.96 -12.83 1.74
CA GLN A 47 -6.96 -12.48 2.75
C GLN A 47 -6.80 -11.01 3.15
N PRO A 48 -7.89 -10.22 3.18
CA PRO A 48 -7.83 -8.88 3.74
C PRO A 48 -7.39 -8.93 5.20
N PHE A 49 -6.56 -7.98 5.61
CA PHE A 49 -6.27 -7.80 7.02
C PHE A 49 -7.56 -7.39 7.75
N GLN A 50 -7.91 -8.15 8.80
CA GLN A 50 -9.04 -7.84 9.66
C GLN A 50 -8.52 -7.10 10.89
N PHE A 51 -8.86 -5.82 11.00
CA PHE A 51 -8.84 -5.15 12.29
C PHE A 51 -9.79 -5.93 13.19
N HIS A 52 -9.25 -6.65 14.18
CA HIS A 52 -10.09 -7.32 15.18
C HIS A 52 -11.04 -6.29 15.79
N GLU A 53 -12.18 -6.73 16.34
CA GLU A 53 -13.25 -5.91 16.94
C GLU A 53 -12.81 -4.97 18.09
N ILE A 54 -11.51 -4.93 18.37
CA ILE A 54 -10.87 -4.09 19.35
C ILE A 54 -10.54 -2.77 18.67
N GLU A 55 -11.30 -1.74 19.02
CA GLU A 55 -11.03 -0.36 18.65
C GLU A 55 -9.73 0.08 19.33
N LEU A 56 -8.60 -0.15 18.66
CA LEU A 56 -7.24 0.09 19.19
C LEU A 56 -7.05 1.53 19.67
N ASP A 57 -7.77 2.47 19.04
CA ASP A 57 -7.71 3.91 19.36
C ASP A 57 -8.18 4.22 20.79
N ASN A 58 -9.06 3.36 21.36
CA ASN A 58 -9.64 3.54 22.69
C ASN A 58 -9.18 2.45 23.69
N LEU A 59 -8.18 1.65 23.33
CA LEU A 59 -7.76 0.54 24.17
C LEU A 59 -6.91 1.03 25.36
N PRO A 60 -7.21 0.63 26.61
CA PRO A 60 -6.40 0.98 27.76
C PRO A 60 -4.96 0.50 27.61
N LYS A 61 -4.00 1.30 28.08
CA LYS A 61 -2.56 1.01 27.98
C LYS A 61 -2.19 -0.39 28.47
N ASP A 62 -2.85 -0.88 29.51
CA ASP A 62 -2.55 -2.19 30.08
C ASP A 62 -3.08 -3.35 29.23
N GLU A 63 -4.18 -3.15 28.49
CA GLU A 63 -4.65 -4.13 27.50
C GLU A 63 -3.77 -4.10 26.24
N LEU A 64 -3.38 -2.92 25.76
CA LEU A 64 -2.41 -2.77 24.66
C LEU A 64 -1.09 -3.50 24.95
N LYS A 65 -0.58 -3.40 26.18
CA LYS A 65 0.62 -4.17 26.59
C LYS A 65 0.36 -5.67 26.50
N ARG A 66 -0.79 -6.17 26.94
CA ARG A 66 -1.11 -7.60 26.87
C ARG A 66 -1.15 -8.09 25.41
N PHE A 67 -1.72 -7.32 24.49
CA PHE A 67 -1.71 -7.66 23.06
C PHE A 67 -0.28 -7.67 22.48
N ASN A 68 0.54 -6.68 22.81
CA ASN A 68 1.90 -6.57 22.28
C ASN A 68 2.89 -7.59 22.86
N PHE A 69 2.68 -8.05 24.10
CA PHE A 69 3.62 -8.92 24.81
C PHE A 69 3.09 -10.34 25.07
N GLY A 70 1.81 -10.62 24.77
CA GLY A 70 1.20 -11.95 24.89
C GLY A 70 1.22 -12.77 23.59
N GLY A 71 1.74 -12.20 22.50
CA GLY A 71 1.94 -12.85 21.20
C GLY A 71 3.35 -13.40 20.97
N ILE A 72 4.09 -13.68 22.05
CA ILE A 72 5.33 -14.48 22.06
C ILE A 72 5.08 -15.77 22.85
#